data_AF-A0A081BYY8-F1
#
_entry.id   AF-A0A081BYY8-F1
#
_cell.length_a   1.000
_cell.length_b   1.000
_cell.length_c   1.000
_cell.angle_alpha   90.00
_cell.angle_beta   90.00
_cell.angle_gamma   90.00
#
_symmetry.space_group_name_H-M   'P 1'
#
loop_
_entity.id
_entity.type
_entity.pdbx_description
1 polymer ?
#
loop_
_entity_poly.entity_id
_entity_poly.type
_entity_poly.pdbx_seq_one_letter_code
_entity_poly.pdbx_strand_id
1 'polypeptide(L)' 'MITCRPHFHAEYGEYKALIAITTLSVIAGNMSSRALGLIIEWASEHQNELSALWDQAQTMQTLGKIPPLK' A
#
# COMPACT_ATOMS: atom_id res chain seq x y z
N MET A 1 -10.16 -20.68 -4.38
CA MET A 1 -10.17 -19.24 -4.66
C MET A 1 -8.95 -18.64 -4.01
N ILE A 2 -8.03 -18.06 -4.80
CA ILE A 2 -6.84 -17.41 -4.25
C ILE A 2 -7.32 -16.10 -3.61
N THR A 3 -7.32 -16.04 -2.27
CA THR A 3 -7.64 -14.79 -1.58
C THR A 3 -6.48 -13.82 -1.82
N CYS A 4 -6.75 -12.69 -2.47
CA CYS A 4 -5.75 -11.64 -2.61
C CYS A 4 -5.47 -11.09 -1.20
N ARG A 5 -4.23 -11.21 -0.74
CA ARG A 5 -3.83 -10.69 0.58
C ARG A 5 -3.89 -9.15 0.59
N PRO A 6 -4.17 -8.49 1.73
CA PRO A 6 -4.19 -7.02 1.80
C PRO A 6 -2.91 -6.38 1.28
N HIS A 7 -3.04 -5.57 0.23
CA HIS A 7 -1.92 -4.89 -0.40
C HIS A 7 -2.33 -3.55 -1.03
N PHE A 8 -1.35 -2.73 -1.36
CA PHE A 8 -1.56 -1.55 -2.19
C PHE A 8 -0.49 -1.47 -3.29
N HIS A 9 -0.83 -0.76 -4.36
CA HIS A 9 0.11 -0.44 -5.44
C HIS A 9 0.83 0.86 -5.12
N ALA A 10 2.15 0.86 -5.31
CA ALA A 10 2.97 2.04 -5.20
C ALA A 10 3.74 2.27 -6.51
N GLU A 11 3.74 3.52 -6.98
CA GLU A 11 4.41 3.94 -8.21
C GLU A 11 5.30 5.15 -7.91
N TYR A 12 6.55 5.12 -8.36
CA TYR A 12 7.50 6.23 -8.22
C TYR A 12 8.38 6.34 -9.46
N GLY A 13 8.11 7.33 -10.31
CA GLY A 13 8.75 7.42 -11.63
C GLY A 13 8.42 6.19 -12.47
N GLU A 14 9.45 5.46 -12.91
CA GLU A 14 9.32 4.20 -13.66
C GLU A 14 9.09 2.96 -12.77
N TYR A 15 9.31 3.08 -11.46
CA TYR A 15 9.23 1.97 -10.53
C TYR A 15 7.79 1.68 -10.11
N LYS A 16 7.47 0.39 -9.97
CA LYS A 16 6.16 -0.10 -9.52
C LYS A 16 6.34 -1.27 -8.56
N ALA A 17 5.61 -1.25 -7.44
CA ALA A 17 5.63 -2.32 -6.46
C ALA A 17 4.25 -2.59 -5.87
N LEU A 18 4.03 -3.86 -5.53
CA LEU A 18 2.92 -4.34 -4.72
C LEU A 18 3.41 -4.46 -3.28
N ILE A 19 2.83 -3.72 -2.34
CA ILE A 19 3.25 -3.70 -0.94
C ILE A 19 2.17 -4.36 -0.08
N ALA A 20 2.55 -5.33 0.76
CA ALA A 20 1.65 -5.92 1.74
C ALA A 20 1.30 -4.90 2.84
N ILE A 21 0.01 -4.71 3.14
CA ILE A 21 -0.42 -3.74 4.16
C ILE A 21 0.04 -4.18 5.55
N THR A 22 -0.08 -5.46 5.90
CA THR A 22 0.21 -5.96 7.25
C THR A 22 1.69 -5.97 7.59
N THR A 23 2.54 -6.38 6.64
CA THR A 23 3.99 -6.55 6.89
C THR A 23 4.83 -5.43 6.32
N LEU A 24 4.25 -4.53 5.52
CA LEU A 24 4.95 -3.51 4.76
C LEU A 24 6.10 -4.09 3.90
N SER A 25 5.93 -5.32 3.43
CA SER A 25 6.92 -5.99 2.58
C SER A 25 6.51 -5.91 1.10
N VAL A 26 7.49 -5.78 0.21
CA VAL A 26 7.27 -5.90 -1.23
C VAL A 26 6.84 -7.34 -1.56
N ILE A 27 5.66 -7.49 -2.17
CA ILE A 27 5.14 -8.76 -2.68
C ILE A 27 5.62 -9.00 -4.11
N ALA A 28 5.61 -7.95 -4.93
CA ALA A 28 5.97 -8.01 -6.35
C ALA A 28 6.44 -6.64 -6.86
N GLY A 29 7.17 -6.65 -7.97
CA GLY A 29 7.74 -5.44 -8.58
C GLY A 29 9.06 -5.03 -7.94
N ASN A 30 9.50 -3.82 -8.23
CA ASN A 30 10.75 -3.28 -7.72
C ASN A 30 10.62 -1.78 -7.47
N MET A 31 11.36 -1.30 -6.48
CA MET A 31 11.34 0.09 -6.05
C MET A 31 12.77 0.51 -5.71
N SER A 32 13.16 1.74 -6.05
CA SER A 32 14.43 2.27 -5.55
C SER A 32 14.41 2.31 -4.01
N SER A 33 15.55 2.09 -3.36
CA SER A 33 15.62 2.06 -1.88
C SER A 33 15.11 3.35 -1.24
N ARG A 34 15.35 4.50 -1.89
CA ARG A 34 14.85 5.80 -1.42
C ARG A 34 13.33 5.90 -1.48
N ALA A 35 12.74 5.55 -2.62
CA ALA A 35 11.29 5.60 -2.79
C ALA A 35 10.59 4.60 -1.87
N LEU A 36 11.15 3.39 -1.73
CA LEU A 36 10.63 2.39 -0.80
C LEU A 36 10.63 2.93 0.64
N GLY A 37 11.71 3.56 1.09
CA GLY A 37 11.76 4.18 2.42
C GLY A 37 10.58 5.13 2.69
N LEU A 38 10.33 6.06 1.76
CA LEU A 38 9.21 7.02 1.85
C LEU A 38 7.84 6.32 1.89
N ILE A 39 7.64 5.30 1.05
CA ILE A 39 6.39 4.54 1.00
C ILE A 39 6.15 3.77 2.29
N ILE A 40 7.21 3.16 2.85
CA ILE A 40 7.12 2.35 4.08
C ILE A 40 6.87 3.24 5.29
N GLU A 41 7.54 4.40 5.36
CA GLU A 41 7.30 5.38 6.41
C GLU A 41 5.84 5.86 6.40
N TRP A 42 5.35 6.29 5.24
CA TRP A 42 3.95 6.66 5.05
C TRP A 42 2.98 5.53 5.40
N ALA A 43 3.24 4.31 4.91
CA ALA A 43 2.37 3.17 5.17
C ALA A 43 2.39 2.74 6.64
N SER A 44 3.49 2.98 7.36
CA SER A 44 3.58 2.73 8.80
C SER A 44 2.74 3.72 9.60
N GLU A 45 2.71 5.00 9.22
CA GLU A 45 1.85 6.01 9.87
C GLU A 45 0.35 5.74 9.61
N HIS A 46 0.03 5.18 8.44
CA HIS A 46 -1.34 5.02 7.96
C HIS A 46 -1.83 3.56 7.85
N GLN A 47 -1.18 2.62 8.54
CA GLN A 47 -1.45 1.17 8.36
C GLN A 47 -2.91 0.78 8.67
N ASN A 48 -3.51 1.40 9.69
CA ASN A 48 -4.90 1.16 10.07
C ASN A 48 -5.88 1.69 9.01
N GLU A 49 -5.61 2.88 8.46
CA GLU A 49 -6.43 3.49 7.39
C GLU A 49 -6.34 2.65 6.11
N LEU A 50 -5.14 2.18 5.74
CA LEU A 50 -4.94 1.26 4.62
C LEU A 50 -5.73 -0.04 4.79
N SER A 51 -5.75 -0.59 6.00
CA SER A 51 -6.52 -1.81 6.30
C SER A 51 -8.02 -1.58 6.16
N ALA A 52 -8.55 -0.46 6.67
CA ALA A 52 -9.95 -0.11 6.51
C ALA A 52 -10.34 0.14 5.04
N LEU A 53 -9.48 0.81 4.27
CA LEU A 53 -9.68 1.01 2.83
C LEU A 53 -9.65 -0.32 2.06
N TRP A 54 -8.82 -1.28 2.49
CA TRP A 54 -8.81 -2.61 1.90
C TRP A 54 -10.15 -3.32 2.09
N ASP A 55 -10.72 -3.29 3.30
CA ASP A 55 -12.04 -3.88 3.57
C ASP A 55 -13.15 -3.21 2.74
N GLN A 56 -13.08 -1.89 2.57
CA GLN A 56 -13.97 -1.14 1.67
C GLN A 56 -13.80 -1.57 0.21
N ALA A 57 -12.57 -1.73 -0.25
CA ALA A 57 -12.27 -2.18 -1.62
C ALA A 57 -12.83 -3.58 -1.89
N GLN A 58 -12.69 -4.49 -0.92
CA GLN A 58 -13.22 -5.86 -1.02
C GLN A 58 -14.75 -5.90 -1.12
N THR A 59 -15.42 -4.90 -0.57
CA THR A 59 -16.89 -4.78 -0.59
C THR A 59 -17.40 -3.79 -1.65
N MET A 60 -16.53 -3.36 -2.58
CA MET A 60 -16.83 -2.41 -3.66
C MET A 60 -17.41 -1.07 -3.18
N GLN A 61 -17.02 -0.64 -1.99
CA GLN A 61 -17.38 0.66 -1.46
C GLN A 61 -16.50 1.77 -2.06
N THR A 62 -16.93 3.02 -1.90
CA THR A 62 -16.13 4.18 -2.31
C THR A 62 -14.90 4.30 -1.43
N LEU A 63 -13.72 4.41 -2.05
CA LEU A 63 -12.46 4.56 -1.33
C LEU A 63 -12.20 6.02 -0.96
N GLY A 64 -11.82 6.25 0.30
CA GLY A 64 -11.34 7.53 0.78
C GLY A 64 -9.90 7.85 0.35
N LYS A 65 -9.44 9.05 0.70
CA LYS A 65 -8.03 9.46 0.54
C LYS A 65 -7.34 9.44 1.91
N ILE A 66 -6.10 8.98 1.93
CA ILE A 66 -5.21 9.07 3.08
C ILE A 66 -4.29 10.29 2.88
N PRO A 67 -4.03 11.09 3.92
CA PRO A 67 -3.08 12.21 3.84
C PRO A 67 -1.68 11.77 3.38
N PRO A 68 -0.90 12.66 2.73
CA PRO A 68 0.49 12.35 2.38
C PRO A 68 1.40 12.34 3.62
N LEU A 69 2.61 11.78 3.46
CA LEU A 69 3.68 11.84 4.46
C LEU A 69 4.02 13.30 4.79
N LYS A 70 4.24 13.59 6.08
CA LYS A 70 4.50 14.95 6.58
C LYS A 70 5.94 15.42 6.35
#